data_AF-A0A7W0Y5S4-F1
#
_entry.id   AF-A0A7W0Y5S4-F1
#
_cell.length_a   1.000
_cell.length_b   1.000
_cell.length_c   1.000
_cell.angle_alpha   90.00
_cell.angle_beta   90.00
_cell.angle_gamma   90.00
#
_symmetry.space_group_name_H-M   'P 1'
#
loop_
_entity.id
_entity.type
_entity.pdbx_description
1 polymer ?
#
loop_
_entity_poly.entity_id
_entity_poly.type
_entity_poly.pdbx_seq_one_letter_code
_entity_poly.pdbx_strand_id
1 'polypeptide(L)'
;AQVQHQAVADAKTVFRPEALSASRSRHRAGELVHLSPRWIRIALPAILAMGALLITLAAIIQVPSYSRGTVVVRMNGHNVISNAQGRIAEILVAPGQRVAAGDRLIVLDTTQEQQAFAQVDTVFRDQLGAFLVDPTDEGARQSLAGILASHTSARDTLATKTITAPIDGVVGAILASDIVSAGEHVLTIIPRGSEPSVIAFMPGSDLARIKVGMVLQVEMTGYTHKRAQLVITEVGDEVISQTQARKQLGQKLADAVPLPPSTVMIKAKLTSPSFEAQGKTYDYRDGMDGLGEIEVDTRSFLAMVIRTGD
;
A
#
# COMPACT_ATOMS: atom_id res chain seq x y z
N ALA A 1 -102.60 -26.70 20.60
CA ALA A 1 -102.50 -26.88 22.06
C ALA A 1 -101.32 -26.13 22.71
N GLN A 2 -100.12 -26.04 22.10
CA GLN A 2 -98.98 -25.32 22.70
C GLN A 2 -99.07 -23.78 22.67
N VAL A 3 -99.81 -23.20 21.71
CA VAL A 3 -99.96 -21.73 21.59
C VAL A 3 -100.76 -21.14 22.76
N GLN A 4 -101.72 -21.89 23.32
CA GLN A 4 -102.55 -21.43 24.44
C GLN A 4 -101.83 -21.45 25.79
N HIS A 5 -100.85 -22.33 26.00
CA HIS A 5 -100.06 -22.32 27.23
C HIS A 5 -99.03 -21.18 27.29
N GLN A 6 -98.58 -20.67 26.15
CA GLN A 6 -97.61 -19.57 26.07
C GLN A 6 -98.23 -18.19 26.36
N ALA A 7 -99.49 -17.99 25.96
CA ALA A 7 -100.21 -16.74 26.24
C ALA A 7 -100.42 -16.49 27.75
N VAL A 8 -100.56 -17.55 28.54
CA VAL A 8 -100.76 -17.45 30.00
C VAL A 8 -99.46 -17.09 30.73
N ALA A 9 -98.29 -17.44 30.19
CA ALA A 9 -96.99 -17.11 30.76
C ALA A 9 -96.58 -15.65 30.47
N ASP A 10 -96.84 -15.14 29.27
CA ASP A 10 -96.51 -13.76 28.88
C ASP A 10 -97.45 -12.72 29.54
N ALA A 11 -98.62 -13.12 30.07
CA ALA A 11 -99.56 -12.24 30.78
C ALA A 11 -99.11 -11.81 32.19
N LYS A 12 -98.07 -12.44 32.76
CA LYS A 12 -97.51 -12.09 34.08
C LYS A 12 -96.27 -11.19 34.03
N THR A 13 -95.87 -10.74 32.85
CA THR A 13 -94.69 -9.87 32.69
C THR A 13 -95.10 -8.42 32.43
N VAL A 14 -94.41 -7.48 33.06
CA VAL A 14 -94.65 -6.02 32.95
C VAL A 14 -94.32 -5.47 31.53
N PHE A 15 -93.76 -6.30 30.66
CA PHE A 15 -93.29 -5.92 29.34
C PHE A 15 -94.36 -6.14 28.27
N ARG A 16 -94.52 -5.17 27.35
CA ARG A 16 -95.40 -5.31 26.20
C ARG A 16 -95.00 -6.53 25.34
N PRO A 17 -95.96 -7.26 24.76
CA PRO A 17 -95.68 -8.45 23.94
C PRO A 17 -94.83 -8.13 22.70
N GLU A 18 -94.88 -6.89 22.20
CA GLU A 18 -93.98 -6.41 21.14
C GLU A 18 -92.52 -6.30 21.60
N ALA A 19 -92.26 -5.96 22.86
CA ALA A 19 -90.91 -5.89 23.42
C ALA A 19 -90.32 -7.28 23.67
N LEU A 20 -91.14 -8.25 24.07
CA LEU A 20 -90.72 -9.64 24.26
C LEU A 20 -90.42 -10.35 22.93
N SER A 21 -91.20 -10.07 21.89
CA SER A 21 -90.91 -10.56 20.53
C SER A 21 -89.68 -9.90 19.92
N ALA A 22 -89.47 -8.59 20.12
CA ALA A 22 -88.27 -7.89 19.66
C ALA A 22 -86.99 -8.32 20.42
N SER A 23 -87.10 -8.69 21.71
CA SER A 23 -85.98 -9.22 22.49
C SER A 23 -85.61 -10.65 22.06
N ARG A 24 -86.61 -11.49 21.76
CA ARG A 24 -86.40 -12.86 21.22
C ARG A 24 -85.75 -12.84 19.83
N SER A 25 -86.05 -11.86 18.97
CA SER A 25 -85.32 -11.66 17.69
C SER A 25 -83.90 -11.11 17.86
N ARG A 26 -83.56 -10.54 19.02
CA ARG A 26 -82.23 -10.02 19.33
C ARG A 26 -81.25 -11.07 19.86
N HIS A 27 -81.74 -12.29 20.12
CA HIS A 27 -80.95 -13.44 20.54
C HIS A 27 -80.56 -14.33 19.35
N ARG A 28 -80.07 -13.73 18.24
CA ARG A 28 -79.03 -14.41 17.48
C ARG A 28 -77.73 -14.17 18.23
N ALA A 29 -77.25 -15.25 18.82
CA ALA A 29 -75.96 -15.38 19.49
C ALA A 29 -74.92 -14.44 18.90
N GLY A 30 -74.15 -13.78 19.77
CA GLY A 30 -73.09 -12.85 19.40
C GLY A 30 -72.37 -13.30 18.16
N GLU A 31 -72.73 -12.71 17.02
CA GLU A 31 -71.96 -12.81 15.81
C GLU A 31 -70.69 -12.07 16.19
N LEU A 32 -69.60 -12.83 16.40
CA LEU A 32 -68.28 -12.23 16.54
C LEU A 32 -68.21 -11.25 15.39
N VAL A 33 -68.16 -9.95 15.70
CA VAL A 33 -67.97 -8.93 14.69
C VAL A 33 -66.60 -9.26 14.12
N HIS A 34 -66.59 -10.05 13.05
CA HIS A 34 -65.41 -10.40 12.30
C HIS A 34 -65.06 -9.13 11.54
N LEU A 35 -64.53 -8.15 12.25
CA LEU A 35 -63.72 -7.04 11.75
C LEU A 35 -62.39 -7.57 11.20
N SER A 36 -62.37 -8.77 10.60
CA SER A 36 -61.35 -9.16 9.65
C SER A 36 -61.91 -8.89 8.26
N PRO A 37 -61.82 -7.64 7.76
CA PRO A 37 -62.19 -7.34 6.39
C PRO A 37 -61.50 -8.32 5.44
N ARG A 38 -62.24 -8.84 4.45
CA ARG A 38 -61.79 -9.93 3.58
C ARG A 38 -60.48 -9.64 2.85
N TRP A 39 -60.14 -8.37 2.64
CA TRP A 39 -58.85 -7.92 2.09
C TRP A 39 -57.64 -8.38 2.92
N ILE A 40 -57.76 -8.58 4.24
CA ILE A 40 -56.66 -9.05 5.12
C ILE A 40 -56.20 -10.45 4.73
N ARG A 41 -57.11 -11.31 4.26
CA ARG A 41 -56.75 -12.67 3.81
C ARG A 41 -55.84 -12.66 2.57
N ILE A 42 -55.82 -11.57 1.82
CA ILE A 42 -54.96 -11.39 0.64
C ILE A 42 -53.76 -10.51 0.99
N ALA A 43 -53.96 -9.44 1.74
CA ALA A 43 -52.92 -8.49 2.11
C ALA A 43 -51.85 -9.13 3.02
N LEU A 44 -52.24 -9.96 4.00
CA LEU A 44 -51.29 -10.58 4.92
C LEU A 44 -50.30 -11.54 4.22
N PRO A 45 -50.74 -12.52 3.40
CA PRO A 45 -49.80 -13.36 2.67
C PRO A 45 -49.03 -12.58 1.60
N ALA A 46 -49.60 -11.53 1.00
CA ALA A 46 -48.87 -10.68 0.06
C ALA A 46 -47.73 -9.91 0.75
N ILE A 47 -47.96 -9.36 1.95
CA ILE A 47 -46.91 -8.70 2.75
C ILE A 47 -45.85 -9.72 3.19
N LEU A 48 -46.25 -10.91 3.65
CA LEU A 48 -45.32 -11.98 4.02
C LEU A 48 -44.50 -12.45 2.81
N ALA A 49 -45.12 -12.61 1.63
CA ALA A 49 -44.43 -12.97 0.40
C ALA A 49 -43.47 -11.87 -0.06
N MET A 50 -43.86 -10.60 0.03
CA MET A 50 -42.98 -9.47 -0.27
C MET A 50 -41.80 -9.39 0.70
N GLY A 51 -42.03 -9.62 2.00
CA GLY A 51 -40.97 -9.70 3.00
C GLY A 51 -40.01 -10.86 2.73
N ALA A 52 -40.54 -12.06 2.44
CA ALA A 52 -39.73 -13.22 2.07
C ALA A 52 -38.94 -12.99 0.77
N LEU A 53 -39.53 -12.30 -0.21
CA LEU A 53 -38.86 -11.91 -1.45
C LEU A 53 -37.70 -10.93 -1.18
N LEU A 54 -37.90 -9.94 -0.31
CA LEU A 54 -36.83 -9.01 0.07
C LEU A 54 -35.71 -9.71 0.84
N ILE A 55 -36.03 -10.63 1.75
CA ILE A 55 -35.06 -11.42 2.51
C ILE A 55 -34.27 -12.34 1.58
N THR A 56 -34.93 -13.03 0.65
CA THR A 56 -34.25 -13.88 -0.34
C THR A 56 -33.36 -13.06 -1.27
N LEU A 57 -33.83 -11.90 -1.75
CA LEU A 57 -33.01 -10.99 -2.55
C LEU A 57 -31.79 -10.48 -1.75
N ALA A 58 -31.97 -10.09 -0.49
CA ALA A 58 -30.89 -9.68 0.40
C ALA A 58 -29.88 -10.81 0.72
N ALA A 59 -30.32 -12.07 0.70
CA ALA A 59 -29.45 -13.22 0.86
C ALA A 59 -28.64 -13.53 -0.41
N ILE A 60 -29.21 -13.26 -1.59
CA ILE A 60 -28.57 -13.47 -2.90
C ILE A 60 -27.58 -12.35 -3.24
N ILE A 61 -27.88 -11.10 -2.87
CA ILE A 61 -26.99 -9.97 -3.15
C ILE A 61 -25.70 -10.14 -2.35
N GLN A 62 -24.60 -10.33 -3.08
CA GLN A 62 -23.24 -10.41 -2.55
C GLN A 62 -22.60 -9.02 -2.59
N VAL A 63 -22.05 -8.59 -1.46
CA VAL A 63 -21.38 -7.30 -1.28
C VAL A 63 -19.90 -7.56 -1.01
N PRO A 64 -18.99 -6.97 -1.80
CA PRO A 64 -17.56 -7.06 -1.55
C PRO A 64 -17.18 -6.27 -0.30
N SER A 65 -16.31 -6.86 0.52
CA SER A 65 -15.67 -6.23 1.67
C SER A 65 -14.27 -5.78 1.26
N TYR A 66 -13.96 -4.52 1.54
CA TYR A 66 -12.67 -3.93 1.21
C TYR A 66 -11.82 -3.74 2.45
N SER A 67 -10.57 -4.18 2.37
CA SER A 67 -9.53 -3.77 3.30
C SER A 67 -8.97 -2.43 2.84
N ARG A 68 -8.91 -1.46 3.75
CA ARG A 68 -8.41 -0.11 3.50
C ARG A 68 -7.11 0.10 4.24
N GLY A 69 -6.11 0.60 3.53
CA GLY A 69 -4.82 0.93 4.11
C GLY A 69 -4.17 2.10 3.40
N THR A 70 -3.01 2.50 3.92
CA THR A 70 -2.29 3.65 3.39
C THR A 70 -1.23 3.17 2.42
N VAL A 71 -1.05 3.88 1.31
CA VAL A 71 -0.10 3.48 0.28
C VAL A 71 0.89 4.58 0.01
N VAL A 72 2.12 4.21 -0.33
CA VAL A 72 3.20 5.13 -0.65
C VAL A 72 3.92 4.63 -1.89
N VAL A 73 4.12 5.54 -2.84
CA VAL A 73 4.85 5.29 -4.08
C VAL A 73 6.35 5.27 -3.77
N ARG A 74 7.02 4.21 -4.21
CA ARG A 74 8.47 4.05 -4.14
C ARG A 74 9.06 3.85 -5.52
N MET A 75 10.01 4.72 -5.86
CA MET A 75 10.87 4.50 -7.02
C MET A 75 11.98 3.52 -6.63
N ASN A 76 12.17 2.47 -7.43
CA ASN A 76 13.25 1.50 -7.22
C ASN A 76 14.61 2.15 -7.58
N GLY A 77 15.14 2.98 -6.69
CA GLY A 77 16.43 3.63 -6.83
C GLY A 77 17.56 2.82 -6.22
N HIS A 78 18.72 2.81 -6.89
CA HIS A 78 19.97 2.31 -6.33
C HIS A 78 20.68 3.44 -5.60
N ASN A 79 20.94 3.23 -4.31
CA ASN A 79 21.67 4.18 -3.51
C ASN A 79 23.16 4.11 -3.84
N VAL A 80 23.78 5.25 -4.17
CA VAL A 80 25.22 5.35 -4.40
C VAL A 80 25.85 5.86 -3.12
N ILE A 81 26.75 5.05 -2.56
CA ILE A 81 27.50 5.36 -1.36
C ILE A 81 28.92 5.81 -1.71
N SER A 82 29.52 6.63 -0.85
CA SER A 82 30.94 6.94 -0.94
C SER A 82 31.78 5.83 -0.30
N ASN A 83 32.85 5.39 -0.96
CA ASN A 83 33.79 4.41 -0.40
C ASN A 83 34.96 5.08 0.34
N ALA A 84 35.10 6.41 0.23
CA ALA A 84 36.17 7.17 0.84
C ALA A 84 35.61 8.38 1.58
N GLN A 85 36.32 8.80 2.63
CA GLN A 85 36.08 10.08 3.27
C GLN A 85 36.84 11.20 2.56
N GLY A 86 36.25 12.39 2.50
CA GLY A 86 36.89 13.57 1.91
C GLY A 86 35.92 14.71 1.66
N ARG A 87 36.48 15.90 1.41
CA ARG A 87 35.71 17.06 0.96
C ARG A 87 35.33 16.87 -0.51
N ILE A 88 34.13 17.30 -0.91
CA ILE A 88 33.76 17.34 -2.34
C ILE A 88 34.56 18.44 -3.04
N ALA A 89 35.27 18.08 -4.11
CA ALA A 89 35.90 19.05 -5.01
C ALA A 89 34.91 19.52 -6.08
N GLU A 90 34.20 18.58 -6.71
CA GLU A 90 33.25 18.87 -7.77
C GLU A 90 32.17 17.79 -7.88
N ILE A 91 30.95 18.21 -8.21
CA ILE A 91 29.83 17.34 -8.57
C ILE A 91 29.63 17.43 -10.09
N LEU A 92 29.84 16.33 -10.80
CA LEU A 92 29.85 16.28 -12.27
C LEU A 92 28.47 16.01 -12.89
N VAL A 93 27.44 15.83 -12.05
CA VAL A 93 26.09 15.44 -12.48
C VAL A 93 24.99 16.30 -11.87
N ALA A 94 23.90 16.45 -12.62
CA ALA A 94 22.70 17.13 -12.17
C ALA A 94 21.51 16.16 -11.99
N PRO A 95 20.54 16.46 -11.10
CA PRO A 95 19.30 15.70 -11.01
C PRO A 95 18.57 15.62 -12.36
N GLY A 96 18.10 14.43 -12.72
CA GLY A 96 17.47 14.15 -14.01
C GLY A 96 18.44 13.82 -15.15
N GLN A 97 19.76 13.94 -14.94
CA GLN A 97 20.76 13.57 -15.94
C GLN A 97 20.85 12.05 -16.11
N ARG A 98 21.07 11.62 -17.36
CA ARG A 98 21.31 10.20 -17.69
C ARG A 98 22.79 9.87 -17.47
N VAL A 99 23.05 8.75 -16.81
CA VAL A 99 24.40 8.24 -16.53
C VAL A 99 24.48 6.76 -16.92
N ALA A 100 25.64 6.33 -17.38
CA ALA A 100 25.98 4.93 -17.62
C ALA A 100 26.79 4.36 -16.44
N ALA A 101 26.80 3.03 -16.31
CA ALA A 101 27.66 2.38 -15.32
C ALA A 101 29.14 2.75 -15.57
N GLY A 102 29.83 3.16 -14.51
CA GLY A 102 31.21 3.65 -14.53
C GLY A 102 31.37 5.16 -14.71
N ASP A 103 30.30 5.90 -15.04
CA ASP A 103 30.38 7.36 -15.16
C ASP A 103 30.76 8.00 -13.83
N ARG A 104 31.61 9.03 -13.90
CA ARG A 104 32.06 9.79 -12.73
C ARG A 104 30.95 10.74 -12.27
N LEU A 105 30.59 10.65 -11.00
CA LEU A 105 29.47 11.41 -10.44
C LEU A 105 29.97 12.54 -9.55
N ILE A 106 30.84 12.20 -8.59
CA ILE A 106 31.38 13.13 -7.62
C ILE A 106 32.88 12.87 -7.51
N VAL A 107 33.65 13.94 -7.50
CA VAL A 107 35.09 13.88 -7.29
C VAL A 107 35.38 14.53 -5.94
N LEU A 108 36.00 13.77 -5.04
CA LEU A 108 36.51 14.28 -3.77
C LEU A 108 37.81 15.05 -4.01
N ASP A 109 38.19 15.90 -3.07
CA ASP A 109 39.50 16.56 -3.07
C ASP A 109 40.60 15.48 -3.04
N THR A 110 41.37 15.43 -4.12
CA THR A 110 42.43 14.44 -4.35
C THR A 110 43.82 15.05 -4.24
N THR A 111 43.95 16.30 -3.79
CA THR A 111 45.24 17.02 -3.79
C THR A 111 46.33 16.27 -3.02
N GLN A 112 46.00 15.70 -1.85
CA GLN A 112 46.94 14.92 -1.05
C GLN A 112 47.25 13.56 -1.68
N GLU A 113 46.22 12.82 -2.13
CA GLU A 113 46.37 11.48 -2.70
C GLU A 113 47.12 11.50 -4.03
N GLN A 114 46.91 12.53 -4.86
CA GLN A 114 47.66 12.71 -6.10
C GLN A 114 49.14 12.98 -5.82
N GLN A 115 49.47 13.80 -4.82
CA GLN A 115 50.85 14.06 -4.43
C GLN A 115 51.53 12.79 -3.89
N ALA A 116 50.84 12.03 -3.03
CA ALA A 116 51.35 10.77 -2.50
C ALA A 116 51.59 9.74 -3.61
N PHE A 117 50.64 9.60 -4.55
CA PHE A 117 50.80 8.71 -5.71
C PHE A 117 51.97 9.13 -6.59
N ALA A 118 52.14 10.42 -6.87
CA ALA A 118 53.24 10.93 -7.70
C ALA A 118 54.64 10.64 -7.09
N GLN A 119 54.77 10.72 -5.76
CA GLN A 119 56.00 10.36 -5.06
C GLN A 119 56.32 8.87 -5.22
N VAL A 120 55.34 7.99 -4.99
CA VAL A 120 55.52 6.54 -5.13
C VAL A 120 55.78 6.14 -6.58
N ASP A 121 55.11 6.78 -7.54
CA ASP A 121 55.32 6.52 -8.98
C ASP A 121 56.74 6.87 -9.43
N THR A 122 57.34 7.93 -8.87
CA THR A 122 58.74 8.28 -9.16
C THR A 122 59.69 7.20 -8.65
N VAL A 123 59.53 6.77 -7.39
CA VAL A 123 60.35 5.70 -6.80
C VAL A 123 60.16 4.37 -7.55
N PHE A 124 58.94 4.06 -7.99
CA PHE A 124 58.66 2.89 -8.80
C PHE A 124 59.41 2.90 -10.13
N ARG A 125 59.42 4.05 -10.84
CA ARG A 125 60.16 4.19 -12.10
C ARG A 125 61.66 4.01 -11.91
N ASP A 126 62.23 4.56 -10.83
CA ASP A 126 63.65 4.43 -10.52
C ASP A 126 64.05 2.97 -10.24
N GLN A 127 63.26 2.26 -9.43
CA GLN A 127 63.50 0.84 -9.13
C GLN A 127 63.28 -0.07 -10.35
N LEU A 128 62.29 0.23 -11.18
CA LEU A 128 62.08 -0.48 -12.43
C LEU A 128 63.28 -0.29 -13.38
N GLY A 129 63.84 0.92 -13.46
CA GLY A 129 65.05 1.19 -14.21
C GLY A 129 66.24 0.35 -13.74
N ALA A 130 66.46 0.27 -12.43
CA ALA A 130 67.52 -0.57 -11.84
C ALA A 130 67.32 -2.06 -12.13
N PHE A 131 66.10 -2.59 -11.99
CA PHE A 131 65.78 -3.98 -12.30
C PHE A 131 65.96 -4.33 -13.78
N LEU A 132 65.64 -3.41 -14.70
CA LEU A 132 65.82 -3.64 -16.14
C LEU A 132 67.29 -3.69 -16.55
N VAL A 133 68.22 -3.13 -15.76
CA VAL A 133 69.67 -3.21 -16.01
C VAL A 133 70.22 -4.59 -15.66
N ASP A 134 69.80 -5.17 -14.52
CA ASP A 134 70.15 -6.54 -14.13
C ASP A 134 68.93 -7.31 -13.60
N PRO A 135 68.22 -8.04 -14.47
CA PRO A 135 67.04 -8.80 -14.09
C PRO A 135 67.34 -10.05 -13.23
N THR A 136 68.62 -10.41 -13.07
CA THR A 136 69.05 -11.59 -12.31
C THR A 136 69.38 -11.28 -10.85
N ASP A 137 69.48 -10.00 -10.49
CA ASP A 137 69.67 -9.58 -9.10
C ASP A 137 68.41 -9.84 -8.25
N GLU A 138 68.54 -10.74 -7.28
CA GLU A 138 67.51 -11.06 -6.30
C GLU A 138 67.16 -9.85 -5.41
N GLY A 139 68.13 -8.96 -5.13
CA GLY A 139 67.90 -7.75 -4.34
C GLY A 139 67.00 -6.75 -5.07
N ALA A 140 67.31 -6.47 -6.33
CA ALA A 140 66.48 -5.63 -7.20
C ALA A 140 65.06 -6.20 -7.41
N ARG A 141 64.90 -7.53 -7.48
CA ARG A 141 63.56 -8.15 -7.53
C ARG A 141 62.75 -7.89 -6.27
N GLN A 142 63.35 -8.05 -5.10
CA GLN A 142 62.65 -7.86 -3.82
C GLN A 142 62.26 -6.40 -3.60
N SER A 143 63.13 -5.44 -3.94
CA SER A 143 62.81 -4.01 -3.85
C SER A 143 61.68 -3.62 -4.79
N LEU A 144 61.72 -4.09 -6.05
CA LEU A 144 60.68 -3.83 -7.03
C LEU A 144 59.34 -4.38 -6.56
N ALA A 145 59.29 -5.61 -6.04
CA ALA A 145 58.05 -6.20 -5.52
C ALA A 145 57.42 -5.37 -4.39
N GLY A 146 58.23 -4.87 -3.45
CA GLY A 146 57.74 -4.01 -2.37
C GLY A 146 57.19 -2.66 -2.86
N ILE A 147 57.84 -2.05 -3.85
CA ILE A 147 57.38 -0.78 -4.43
C ILE A 147 56.15 -0.99 -5.33
N LEU A 148 56.06 -2.11 -6.04
CA LEU A 148 54.88 -2.45 -6.83
C LEU A 148 53.62 -2.53 -5.95
N ALA A 149 53.71 -3.20 -4.80
CA ALA A 149 52.61 -3.25 -3.84
C ALA A 149 52.22 -1.87 -3.29
N SER A 150 53.20 -1.00 -3.04
CA SER A 150 52.97 0.38 -2.62
C SER A 150 52.32 1.22 -3.72
N HIS A 151 52.74 1.04 -4.98
CA HIS A 151 52.21 1.73 -6.15
C HIS A 151 50.74 1.37 -6.41
N THR A 152 50.41 0.08 -6.37
CA THR A 152 49.03 -0.40 -6.54
C THR A 152 48.14 0.13 -5.42
N SER A 153 48.61 0.07 -4.16
CA SER A 153 47.86 0.61 -3.02
C SER A 153 47.60 2.12 -3.12
N ALA A 154 48.61 2.91 -3.51
CA ALA A 154 48.46 4.34 -3.70
C ALA A 154 47.51 4.68 -4.87
N ARG A 155 47.56 3.91 -5.96
CA ARG A 155 46.64 4.04 -7.10
C ARG A 155 45.20 3.74 -6.70
N ASP A 156 44.99 2.66 -5.96
CA ASP A 156 43.66 2.23 -5.52
C ASP A 156 43.06 3.27 -4.56
N THR A 157 43.88 3.77 -3.63
CA THR A 157 43.50 4.86 -2.72
C THR A 157 43.04 6.09 -3.50
N LEU A 158 43.78 6.50 -4.53
CA LEU A 158 43.40 7.61 -5.39
C LEU A 158 42.11 7.32 -6.18
N ALA A 159 41.93 6.10 -6.67
CA ALA A 159 40.73 5.70 -7.40
C ALA A 159 39.47 5.76 -6.52
N THR A 160 39.58 5.46 -5.22
CA THR A 160 38.42 5.55 -4.28
C THR A 160 37.91 6.98 -4.09
N LYS A 161 38.69 8.00 -4.44
CA LYS A 161 38.29 9.42 -4.32
C LYS A 161 37.33 9.88 -5.41
N THR A 162 37.08 9.04 -6.42
CA THR A 162 36.08 9.30 -7.45
C THR A 162 34.90 8.36 -7.25
N ILE A 163 33.73 8.93 -6.97
CA ILE A 163 32.48 8.18 -6.85
C ILE A 163 31.92 7.98 -8.26
N THR A 164 31.69 6.73 -8.64
CA THR A 164 31.18 6.35 -9.97
C THR A 164 29.79 5.73 -9.90
N ALA A 165 29.08 5.72 -11.02
CA ALA A 165 27.78 5.08 -11.14
C ALA A 165 27.92 3.54 -11.14
N PRO A 166 27.31 2.81 -10.18
CA PRO A 166 27.33 1.35 -10.19
C PRO A 166 26.47 0.74 -11.31
N ILE A 167 25.44 1.47 -11.76
CA ILE A 167 24.47 1.04 -12.76
C ILE A 167 24.14 2.18 -13.72
N ASP A 168 23.60 1.84 -14.90
CA ASP A 168 23.02 2.81 -15.81
C ASP A 168 21.64 3.29 -15.32
N GLY A 169 21.34 4.56 -15.54
CA GLY A 169 20.09 5.14 -15.07
C GLY A 169 19.98 6.64 -15.21
N VAL A 170 19.07 7.21 -14.42
CA VAL A 170 18.84 8.64 -14.28
C VAL A 170 19.17 9.05 -12.86
N VAL A 171 19.95 10.12 -12.71
CA VAL A 171 20.30 10.68 -11.40
C VAL A 171 19.03 11.22 -10.73
N GLY A 172 18.73 10.72 -9.55
CA GLY A 172 17.64 11.18 -8.69
C GLY A 172 18.08 12.39 -7.84
N ALA A 173 17.70 12.36 -6.56
CA ALA A 173 18.15 13.38 -5.62
C ALA A 173 19.64 13.19 -5.28
N ILE A 174 20.37 14.30 -5.30
CA ILE A 174 21.74 14.40 -4.78
C ILE A 174 21.63 14.82 -3.31
N LEU A 175 22.22 14.02 -2.43
CA LEU A 175 22.16 14.15 -0.97
C LEU A 175 23.53 14.41 -0.35
N ALA A 176 24.57 14.51 -1.19
CA ALA A 176 25.95 14.66 -0.76
C ALA A 176 26.15 15.97 0.01
N SER A 177 26.85 15.88 1.14
CA SER A 177 27.26 17.00 1.98
C SER A 177 28.65 17.52 1.56
N ASP A 178 29.08 18.69 2.05
CA ASP A 178 30.41 19.25 1.72
C ASP A 178 31.58 18.32 2.09
N ILE A 179 31.41 17.53 3.15
CA ILE A 179 32.39 16.55 3.63
C ILE A 179 31.69 15.21 3.73
N VAL A 180 32.11 14.29 2.87
CA VAL A 180 31.50 12.96 2.76
C VAL A 180 32.30 11.97 3.60
N SER A 181 31.59 11.08 4.30
CA SER A 181 32.17 9.96 5.05
C SER A 181 32.12 8.66 4.24
N ALA A 182 33.00 7.71 4.57
CA ALA A 182 32.90 6.37 4.00
C ALA A 182 31.58 5.69 4.44
N GLY A 183 30.86 5.13 3.48
CA GLY A 183 29.52 4.56 3.64
C GLY A 183 28.37 5.56 3.56
N GLU A 184 28.65 6.86 3.41
CA GLU A 184 27.60 7.89 3.30
C GLU A 184 26.87 7.81 1.95
N HIS A 185 25.55 7.90 1.99
CA HIS A 185 24.68 7.92 0.81
C HIS A 185 24.71 9.30 0.14
N VAL A 186 25.32 9.38 -1.04
CA VAL A 186 25.58 10.65 -1.73
C VAL A 186 24.53 11.01 -2.78
N LEU A 187 23.97 10.03 -3.48
CA LEU A 187 22.91 10.24 -4.46
C LEU A 187 22.20 8.93 -4.79
N THR A 188 21.05 9.03 -5.44
CA THR A 188 20.28 7.85 -5.91
C THR A 188 20.28 7.79 -7.44
N ILE A 189 20.48 6.61 -8.01
CA ILE A 189 20.32 6.36 -9.46
C ILE A 189 19.08 5.50 -9.68
N ILE A 190 18.18 5.97 -10.53
CA ILE A 190 16.97 5.24 -10.91
C ILE A 190 17.23 4.52 -12.25
N PRO A 191 17.23 3.18 -12.30
CA PRO A 191 17.49 2.43 -13.53
C PRO A 191 16.49 2.79 -14.64
N ARG A 192 16.92 2.70 -15.91
CA ARG A 192 15.99 2.89 -17.03
C ARG A 192 14.99 1.74 -17.10
N GLY A 193 13.72 2.08 -17.27
CA GLY A 193 12.64 1.09 -17.26
C GLY A 193 12.36 0.52 -15.87
N SER A 194 12.91 1.10 -14.79
CA SER A 194 12.48 0.74 -13.45
C SER A 194 11.00 1.09 -13.31
N GLU A 195 10.18 0.07 -13.15
CA GLU A 195 8.77 0.29 -12.90
C GLU A 195 8.61 0.77 -11.46
N PRO A 196 7.86 1.86 -11.23
CA PRO A 196 7.53 2.26 -9.87
C PRO A 196 6.80 1.12 -9.18
N SER A 197 7.01 1.02 -7.87
CA SER A 197 6.22 0.13 -7.02
C SER A 197 5.49 0.95 -5.97
N VAL A 198 4.30 0.50 -5.60
CA VAL A 198 3.58 1.02 -4.45
C VAL A 198 3.76 0.05 -3.31
N ILE A 199 4.15 0.60 -2.16
CA ILE A 199 4.13 -0.10 -0.90
C ILE A 199 2.83 0.27 -0.21
N ALA A 200 2.01 -0.73 0.09
CA ALA A 200 0.74 -0.57 0.77
C ALA A 200 0.84 -1.17 2.18
N PHE A 201 0.31 -0.43 3.14
CA PHE A 201 0.26 -0.77 4.55
C PHE A 201 -1.19 -1.06 4.93
N MET A 202 -1.54 -2.34 4.97
CA MET A 202 -2.91 -2.81 5.21
C MET A 202 -3.07 -3.32 6.65
N PRO A 203 -4.28 -3.34 7.23
CA PRO A 203 -4.51 -3.90 8.56
C PRO A 203 -4.03 -5.35 8.70
N GLY A 204 -3.30 -5.66 9.78
CA GLY A 204 -2.78 -7.02 10.02
C GLY A 204 -3.87 -8.10 10.11
N SER A 205 -5.10 -7.73 10.49
CA SER A 205 -6.27 -8.63 10.52
C SER A 205 -6.69 -9.17 9.15
N ASP A 206 -6.22 -8.55 8.06
CA ASP A 206 -6.52 -8.93 6.68
C ASP A 206 -5.43 -9.82 6.05
N LEU A 207 -4.27 -10.01 6.70
CA LEU A 207 -3.14 -10.76 6.14
C LEU A 207 -3.54 -12.13 5.57
N ALA A 208 -4.31 -12.93 6.33
CA ALA A 208 -4.73 -14.26 5.88
C ALA A 208 -5.64 -14.24 4.64
N ARG A 209 -6.26 -13.10 4.32
CA ARG A 209 -7.14 -12.93 3.15
C ARG A 209 -6.41 -12.37 1.94
N ILE A 210 -5.40 -11.53 2.14
CA ILE A 210 -4.66 -10.86 1.05
C ILE A 210 -3.70 -11.85 0.40
N LYS A 211 -3.74 -11.94 -0.94
CA LYS A 211 -2.88 -12.83 -1.72
C LYS A 211 -2.21 -12.09 -2.88
N VAL A 212 -1.04 -12.59 -3.27
CA VAL A 212 -0.37 -12.17 -4.50
C VAL A 212 -1.30 -12.40 -5.70
N GLY A 213 -1.34 -11.44 -6.62
CA GLY A 213 -2.21 -11.43 -7.80
C GLY A 213 -3.55 -10.70 -7.61
N MET A 214 -3.94 -10.33 -6.39
CA MET A 214 -5.12 -9.50 -6.17
C MET A 214 -4.93 -8.08 -6.71
N VAL A 215 -6.04 -7.40 -7.01
CA VAL A 215 -6.04 -6.02 -7.50
C VAL A 215 -6.12 -5.05 -6.32
N LEU A 216 -5.09 -4.23 -6.18
CA LEU A 216 -5.05 -3.09 -5.28
C LEU A 216 -5.54 -1.86 -6.04
N GLN A 217 -6.64 -1.26 -5.58
CA GLN A 217 -7.12 0.02 -6.07
C GLN A 217 -6.50 1.14 -5.26
N VAL A 218 -5.83 2.08 -5.93
CA VAL A 218 -5.11 3.17 -5.27
C VAL A 218 -5.66 4.51 -5.70
N GLU A 219 -6.01 5.32 -4.71
CA GLU A 219 -6.40 6.72 -4.89
C GLU A 219 -5.31 7.61 -4.28
N MET A 220 -4.68 8.45 -5.12
CA MET A 220 -3.59 9.33 -4.70
C MET A 220 -4.11 10.55 -3.93
N THR A 221 -3.44 10.92 -2.85
CA THR A 221 -3.78 12.10 -2.05
C THR A 221 -3.73 13.35 -2.93
N GLY A 222 -4.80 14.15 -2.94
CA GLY A 222 -4.93 15.36 -3.77
C GLY A 222 -5.43 15.12 -5.20
N TYR A 223 -5.54 13.87 -5.66
CA TYR A 223 -6.06 13.51 -6.98
C TYR A 223 -7.31 12.64 -6.87
N THR A 224 -8.35 13.21 -6.25
CA THR A 224 -9.64 12.54 -6.01
C THR A 224 -10.30 12.13 -7.34
N HIS A 225 -10.99 10.98 -7.34
CA HIS A 225 -11.83 10.45 -8.44
C HIS A 225 -11.15 9.60 -9.53
N LYS A 226 -9.85 9.30 -9.44
CA LYS A 226 -9.20 8.32 -10.32
C LYS A 226 -8.44 7.29 -9.49
N ARG A 227 -8.94 6.04 -9.54
CA ARG A 227 -8.31 4.89 -8.89
C ARG A 227 -7.40 4.19 -9.88
N ALA A 228 -6.12 4.14 -9.58
CA ALA A 228 -5.17 3.28 -10.29
C ALA A 228 -5.40 1.83 -9.84
N GLN A 229 -5.41 0.89 -10.79
CA GLN A 229 -5.48 -0.53 -10.48
C GLN A 229 -4.08 -1.12 -10.60
N LEU A 230 -3.61 -1.72 -9.52
CA LEU A 230 -2.29 -2.35 -9.46
C LEU A 230 -2.45 -3.81 -9.10
N VAL A 231 -1.54 -4.65 -9.57
CA VAL A 231 -1.50 -6.06 -9.20
C VAL A 231 -0.50 -6.23 -8.06
N ILE A 232 -0.94 -6.88 -6.98
CA ILE A 232 -0.08 -7.22 -5.85
C ILE A 232 0.94 -8.26 -6.32
N THR A 233 2.22 -7.94 -6.18
CA THR A 233 3.34 -8.82 -6.55
C THR A 233 3.94 -9.53 -5.33
N GLU A 234 3.83 -8.92 -4.16
CA GLU A 234 4.44 -9.43 -2.93
C GLU A 234 3.54 -9.09 -1.73
N VAL A 235 3.40 -10.02 -0.80
CA VAL A 235 2.69 -9.86 0.47
C VAL A 235 3.65 -10.27 1.56
N GLY A 236 3.87 -9.43 2.56
CA GLY A 236 4.73 -9.76 3.70
C GLY A 236 4.12 -10.89 4.54
N ASP A 237 4.97 -11.82 5.00
CA ASP A 237 4.53 -13.00 5.75
C ASP A 237 4.23 -12.72 7.24
N GLU A 238 4.55 -11.51 7.73
CA GLU A 238 4.41 -11.13 9.13
C GLU A 238 3.67 -9.81 9.30
N VAL A 239 2.88 -9.73 10.37
CA VAL A 239 2.27 -8.47 10.83
C VAL A 239 3.32 -7.67 11.59
N ILE A 240 3.66 -6.51 11.05
CA ILE A 240 4.60 -5.57 11.64
C ILE A 240 3.88 -4.52 12.50
N SER A 241 4.58 -4.10 13.54
CA SER A 241 4.15 -2.96 14.37
C SER A 241 4.27 -1.64 13.60
N GLN A 242 3.48 -0.64 14.01
CA GLN A 242 3.56 0.71 13.46
C GLN A 242 4.99 1.28 13.49
N THR A 243 5.76 1.01 14.55
CA THR A 243 7.15 1.48 14.69
C THR A 243 8.08 0.83 13.67
N GLN A 244 7.92 -0.46 13.38
CA GLN A 244 8.71 -1.15 12.34
C GLN A 244 8.32 -0.68 10.94
N ALA A 245 7.02 -0.52 10.67
CA ALA A 245 6.55 0.04 9.40
C ALA A 245 7.12 1.44 9.14
N ARG A 246 7.13 2.31 10.17
CA ARG A 246 7.76 3.64 10.12
C ARG A 246 9.25 3.59 9.82
N LYS A 247 10.00 2.66 10.42
CA LYS A 247 11.42 2.48 10.11
C LYS A 247 11.65 2.16 8.62
N GLN A 248 10.77 1.37 8.01
CA GLN A 248 10.87 0.94 6.61
C GLN A 248 10.47 2.04 5.61
N LEU A 249 9.54 2.92 5.98
CA LEU A 249 9.22 4.16 5.25
C LEU A 249 10.35 5.20 5.30
N GLY A 250 11.25 5.11 6.28
CA GLY A 250 12.29 6.10 6.53
C GLY A 250 11.74 7.38 7.20
N GLN A 251 12.63 8.16 7.82
CA GLN A 251 12.27 9.29 8.68
C GLN A 251 11.40 10.36 7.99
N LYS A 252 11.56 10.59 6.68
CA LYS A 252 10.84 11.65 5.96
C LYS A 252 9.35 11.35 5.70
N LEU A 253 8.98 10.07 5.60
CA LEU A 253 7.62 9.64 5.25
C LEU A 253 6.87 9.06 6.45
N ALA A 254 7.58 8.65 7.50
CA ALA A 254 7.01 8.02 8.69
C ALA A 254 6.03 8.90 9.49
N ASP A 255 6.24 10.22 9.48
CA ASP A 255 5.44 11.18 10.25
C ASP A 255 4.29 11.78 9.44
N ALA A 256 4.41 11.79 8.11
CA ALA A 256 3.40 12.35 7.21
C ALA A 256 2.23 11.39 6.94
N VAL A 257 2.44 10.09 7.14
CA VAL A 257 1.53 9.03 6.69
C VAL A 257 0.86 8.36 7.89
N PRO A 258 -0.49 8.41 8.03
CA PRO A 258 -1.19 7.69 9.09
C PRO A 258 -1.09 6.18 8.84
N LEU A 259 -0.62 5.43 9.83
CA LEU A 259 -0.46 3.98 9.76
C LEU A 259 -1.31 3.28 10.83
N PRO A 260 -1.98 2.15 10.51
CA PRO A 260 -2.64 1.31 11.50
C PRO A 260 -1.65 0.77 12.55
N PRO A 261 -2.11 0.47 13.78
CA PRO A 261 -1.25 -0.01 14.87
C PRO A 261 -0.58 -1.37 14.56
N SER A 262 -1.31 -2.24 13.88
CA SER A 262 -0.84 -3.51 13.34
C SER A 262 -1.05 -3.54 11.84
N THR A 263 0.01 -3.74 11.09
CA THR A 263 0.02 -3.55 9.64
C THR A 263 0.74 -4.70 8.96
N VAL A 264 0.29 -5.09 7.78
CA VAL A 264 1.04 -5.91 6.83
C VAL A 264 1.51 -5.02 5.68
N MET A 265 2.77 -5.18 5.29
CA MET A 265 3.31 -4.57 4.08
C MET A 265 3.00 -5.44 2.86
N ILE A 266 2.48 -4.82 1.82
CA ILE A 266 2.32 -5.45 0.50
C ILE A 266 3.00 -4.57 -0.55
N LYS A 267 3.53 -5.20 -1.60
CA LYS A 267 4.12 -4.51 -2.74
C LYS A 267 3.27 -4.77 -3.97
N ALA A 268 2.91 -3.70 -4.67
CA ALA A 268 2.19 -3.75 -5.93
C ALA A 268 2.99 -3.01 -7.01
N LYS A 269 2.97 -3.57 -8.22
CA LYS A 269 3.69 -2.99 -9.36
C LYS A 269 2.78 -2.02 -10.10
N LEU A 270 3.31 -0.84 -10.46
CA LEU A 270 2.61 0.08 -11.34
C LEU A 270 2.79 -0.34 -12.80
N THR A 271 1.70 -0.28 -13.56
CA THR A 271 1.70 -0.56 -15.00
C THR A 271 2.31 0.60 -15.80
N SER A 272 2.28 1.83 -15.27
CA SER A 272 2.80 3.02 -15.93
C SER A 272 3.54 3.94 -14.94
N PRO A 273 4.60 4.66 -15.39
CA PRO A 273 5.30 5.65 -14.57
C PRO A 273 4.55 6.97 -14.42
N SER A 274 3.40 7.11 -15.11
CA SER A 274 2.53 8.27 -15.07
C SER A 274 1.07 7.86 -14.87
N PHE A 275 0.25 8.77 -14.39
CA PHE A 275 -1.20 8.63 -14.26
C PHE A 275 -1.91 9.84 -14.85
N GLU A 276 -3.16 9.64 -15.27
CA GLU A 276 -4.00 10.72 -15.76
C GLU A 276 -4.98 11.16 -14.66
N ALA A 277 -4.97 12.45 -14.33
CA ALA A 277 -5.92 13.06 -13.42
C ALA A 277 -6.40 14.39 -14.00
N GLN A 278 -7.72 14.63 -13.93
CA GLN A 278 -8.35 15.87 -14.40
C GLN A 278 -7.98 16.23 -15.87
N GLY A 279 -7.82 15.22 -16.73
CA GLY A 279 -7.46 15.40 -18.15
C GLY A 279 -6.00 15.79 -18.40
N LYS A 280 -5.12 15.69 -17.38
CA LYS A 280 -3.67 15.90 -17.49
C LYS A 280 -2.91 14.67 -17.05
N THR A 281 -1.79 14.40 -17.71
CA THR A 281 -0.86 13.34 -17.32
C THR A 281 0.15 13.87 -16.31
N TYR A 282 0.30 13.16 -15.20
CA TYR A 282 1.24 13.44 -14.11
C TYR A 282 2.17 12.24 -13.93
N ASP A 283 3.45 12.50 -13.64
CA ASP A 283 4.40 11.44 -13.34
C ASP A 283 4.34 11.04 -11.87
N TYR A 284 4.46 9.74 -11.61
CA TYR A 284 4.63 9.24 -10.25
C TYR A 284 5.97 9.71 -9.68
N ARG A 285 5.93 10.24 -8.46
CA ARG A 285 7.13 10.67 -7.71
C ARG A 285 7.29 9.85 -6.44
N ASP A 286 8.54 9.64 -6.05
CA ASP A 286 8.87 8.99 -4.79
C ASP A 286 8.25 9.75 -3.62
N GLY A 287 7.62 9.01 -2.71
CA GLY A 287 7.00 9.57 -1.51
C GLY A 287 5.58 10.11 -1.67
N MET A 288 4.97 10.05 -2.86
CA MET A 288 3.53 10.31 -2.98
C MET A 288 2.74 9.27 -2.19
N ASP A 289 1.78 9.73 -1.39
CA ASP A 289 0.90 8.89 -0.58
C ASP A 289 -0.52 8.83 -1.14
N GLY A 290 -1.28 7.86 -0.65
CA GLY A 290 -2.68 7.69 -1.01
C GLY A 290 -3.38 6.64 -0.18
N LEU A 291 -4.61 6.34 -0.56
CA LEU A 291 -5.43 5.28 0.02
C LEU A 291 -5.49 4.08 -0.92
N GLY A 292 -5.28 2.90 -0.34
CA GLY A 292 -5.35 1.62 -1.03
C GLY A 292 -6.55 0.83 -0.55
N GLU A 293 -7.34 0.32 -1.48
CA GLU A 293 -8.45 -0.59 -1.23
C GLU A 293 -8.18 -1.92 -1.92
N ILE A 294 -8.33 -3.02 -1.17
CA ILE A 294 -8.24 -4.39 -1.69
C ILE A 294 -9.56 -5.07 -1.37
N GLU A 295 -10.17 -5.71 -2.37
CA GLU A 295 -11.30 -6.59 -2.15
C GLU A 295 -10.81 -7.89 -1.49
N VAL A 296 -11.22 -8.14 -0.24
CA VAL A 296 -10.69 -9.25 0.58
C VAL A 296 -11.71 -10.36 0.84
N ASP A 297 -13.00 -10.06 0.77
CA ASP A 297 -14.08 -10.99 1.07
C ASP A 297 -15.35 -10.59 0.32
N THR A 298 -16.28 -11.52 0.16
CA THR A 298 -17.59 -11.26 -0.44
C THR A 298 -18.65 -11.85 0.48
N ARG A 299 -19.51 -11.00 1.05
CA ARG A 299 -20.54 -11.43 2.02
C ARG A 299 -21.92 -11.14 1.50
N SER A 300 -22.92 -11.94 1.88
CA SER A 300 -24.31 -11.60 1.56
C SER A 300 -24.73 -10.33 2.31
N PHE A 301 -25.52 -9.49 1.65
CA PHE A 301 -26.02 -8.23 2.21
C PHE A 301 -26.78 -8.47 3.53
N LEU A 302 -27.54 -9.57 3.60
CA LEU A 302 -28.25 -9.98 4.81
C LEU A 302 -27.29 -10.23 6.00
N ALA A 303 -26.13 -10.86 5.78
CA ALA A 303 -25.14 -11.08 6.84
C ALA A 303 -24.48 -9.78 7.32
N MET A 304 -24.33 -8.79 6.43
CA MET A 304 -23.80 -7.47 6.77
C MET A 304 -24.77 -6.67 7.65
N VAL A 305 -26.06 -6.65 7.30
CA VAL A 305 -27.08 -5.88 8.03
C VAL A 305 -27.27 -6.41 9.45
N ILE A 306 -27.32 -7.74 9.64
CA ILE A 306 -27.55 -8.34 10.97
C ILE A 306 -26.43 -8.01 11.97
N ARG A 307 -25.17 -7.99 11.52
CA ARG A 307 -24.02 -7.72 12.41
C ARG A 307 -23.87 -6.24 12.80
N THR A 308 -24.45 -5.32 12.03
CA THR A 308 -24.36 -3.87 12.31
C THR A 308 -25.34 -3.44 13.42
N GLY A 309 -26.15 -4.37 13.96
CA GLY A 309 -27.08 -4.12 15.05
C GLY A 309 -26.58 -4.41 16.47
N ASP A 310 -25.34 -4.91 16.60
CA ASP A 310 -24.59 -5.05 17.87
C ASP A 310 -23.53 -3.94 17.99
#